data_AF-A0A352YWC0-F1
#
_entry.id   AF-A0A352YWC0-F1
#
_cell.length_a   1.000
_cell.length_b   1.000
_cell.length_c   1.000
_cell.angle_alpha   90.00
_cell.angle_beta   90.00
_cell.angle_gamma   90.00
#
_symmetry.space_group_name_H-M   'P 1'
#
loop_
_entity.id
_entity.type
_entity.pdbx_description
1 polymer ?
#
loop_
_entity_poly.entity_id
_entity_poly.type
_entity_poly.pdbx_seq_one_letter_code
_entity_poly.pdbx_strand_id
1 'polypeptide(L)'
;MPTQNYHLRILFLLLIVSSKLSFSQTSFFDYKRYLFGTPPTVTLSIQSINTSAGSVIVNGGDSQAPTTPFTWNWGDGSITSGFFPQSHTYTDITKNYILEVTAHYFGGLKDSTEMLIQFAPSSVNPIVLSPDIAVTVPNSNVTLVSRQPGYGFSNSLSYFNNSFFTAIPRATLEYVLSVIAAIQKDFANDNVFLINDKFEQVMLRDSMAGGGYSIWYSSPIAFGTGDGFLKEPIGYSSLFHEMGHNITLNSPANYYYGGKIDGNANAIFSEAMAQIFQYASGFQIINNYEFYGLSKTLMFNIKNSVVSSISQLRSSYERYLSNGKHFASWNDPETTSDDTFDTFMTIAYKFCEQAENSGQGYRQPLKRMMSLLQGFNSSWFQQYDQNHNTDAADTFRATLMVTAVSFAFGKDLRPDFLSLNFPVSDEIYSELYNSVSSGTDESVLIPFDFKLRQNYPNPFSSVTTIEFTLPVRTFVSLKIYSILGEEIETLVEQEHSPGSHKIEWNARSFPDGIYFCHLKTPSFSYTRKLILLR
;
A
#
# COMPACT_ATOMS: atom_id res chain seq x y z
N MET A 1 2.93 39.72 -30.20
CA MET A 1 3.62 38.46 -29.89
C MET A 1 3.01 37.90 -28.61
N PRO A 2 2.41 36.69 -28.66
CA PRO A 2 1.56 36.18 -27.58
C PRO A 2 2.29 35.12 -26.72
N THR A 3 2.26 35.28 -25.39
CA THR A 3 2.55 34.21 -24.41
C THR A 3 1.78 34.45 -23.10
N GLN A 4 0.44 34.54 -23.20
CA GLN A 4 -0.46 34.37 -22.05
C GLN A 4 -1.77 33.81 -22.60
N ASN A 5 -1.85 32.48 -22.81
CA ASN A 5 -3.11 31.76 -23.06
C ASN A 5 -2.90 30.23 -23.20
N TYR A 6 -2.23 29.59 -22.22
CA TYR A 6 -2.17 28.11 -22.18
C TYR A 6 -2.46 27.46 -20.82
N HIS A 7 -2.68 28.23 -19.74
CA HIS A 7 -3.03 27.65 -18.43
C HIS A 7 -4.53 27.61 -18.11
N LEU A 8 -5.40 28.09 -19.02
CA LEU A 8 -6.84 28.22 -18.76
C LEU A 8 -7.73 27.16 -19.42
N ARG A 9 -7.18 26.04 -19.93
CA ARG A 9 -7.97 24.98 -20.61
C ARG A 9 -7.91 23.58 -19.99
N ILE A 10 -7.25 23.41 -18.84
CA ILE A 10 -7.26 22.13 -18.11
C ILE A 10 -8.28 22.14 -16.95
N LEU A 11 -8.73 23.32 -16.51
CA LEU A 11 -9.65 23.46 -15.37
C LEU A 11 -11.15 23.37 -15.70
N PHE A 12 -11.54 23.18 -16.96
CA PHE A 12 -12.95 23.21 -17.39
C PHE A 12 -13.58 21.83 -17.67
N LEU A 13 -12.86 20.73 -17.39
CA LEU A 13 -13.41 19.36 -17.51
C LEU A 13 -13.78 18.70 -16.17
N LEU A 14 -13.63 19.41 -15.04
CA LEU A 14 -13.96 18.90 -13.71
C LEU A 14 -15.38 19.26 -13.21
N LEU A 15 -16.22 19.85 -14.06
CA LEU A 15 -17.53 20.39 -13.65
C LEU A 15 -18.76 19.79 -14.35
N ILE A 16 -18.62 18.73 -15.17
CA ILE A 16 -19.77 18.02 -15.75
C ILE A 16 -19.59 16.50 -15.67
N VAL A 17 -19.54 15.96 -14.44
CA VAL A 17 -20.11 14.63 -14.09
C VAL A 17 -20.55 14.67 -12.62
N SER A 18 -21.31 15.68 -12.24
CA SER A 18 -21.93 15.80 -10.90
C SER A 18 -23.45 15.65 -11.01
N SER A 19 -23.91 14.59 -11.66
CA SER A 19 -25.25 14.04 -11.45
C SER A 19 -25.34 12.68 -12.14
N LYS A 20 -25.49 11.61 -11.34
CA LYS A 20 -25.53 10.18 -11.70
C LYS A 20 -24.18 9.45 -11.68
N LEU A 21 -23.67 9.22 -10.48
CA LEU A 21 -23.07 7.93 -10.12
C LEU A 21 -23.43 7.66 -8.66
N SER A 22 -24.54 6.96 -8.46
CA SER A 22 -24.68 6.11 -7.29
C SER A 22 -23.64 5.01 -7.45
N PHE A 23 -22.43 5.23 -6.95
CA PHE A 23 -21.45 4.17 -6.82
C PHE A 23 -22.06 3.12 -5.89
N SER A 24 -22.34 1.95 -6.46
CA SER A 24 -22.51 0.72 -5.69
C SER A 24 -21.25 0.59 -4.84
N GLN A 25 -21.38 0.68 -3.51
CA GLN A 25 -20.27 0.43 -2.60
C GLN A 25 -19.78 -1.00 -2.86
N THR A 26 -18.69 -1.14 -3.62
CA THR A 26 -17.82 -2.31 -3.50
C THR A 26 -17.40 -2.40 -2.03
N SER A 27 -17.54 -3.58 -1.43
CA SER A 27 -17.10 -3.82 -0.06
C SER A 27 -15.66 -3.36 0.11
N PHE A 28 -15.40 -2.64 1.20
CA PHE A 28 -14.06 -2.23 1.59
C PHE A 28 -13.20 -3.49 1.82
N PHE A 29 -11.99 -3.51 1.27
CA PHE A 29 -11.05 -4.61 1.43
C PHE A 29 -10.18 -4.39 2.68
N ASP A 30 -10.10 -5.43 3.50
CA ASP A 30 -9.19 -5.52 4.65
C ASP A 30 -8.49 -6.87 4.68
N TYR A 31 -7.40 -6.96 5.45
CA TYR A 31 -6.65 -8.20 5.61
C TYR A 31 -7.05 -9.03 6.84
N LYS A 32 -8.02 -8.60 7.65
CA LYS A 32 -8.33 -9.20 8.96
C LYS A 32 -8.65 -10.68 8.85
N ARG A 33 -9.45 -11.05 7.86
CA ARG A 33 -9.82 -12.44 7.60
C ARG A 33 -8.58 -13.31 7.35
N TYR A 34 -7.57 -12.79 6.65
CA TYR A 34 -6.37 -13.54 6.28
C TYR A 34 -5.34 -13.57 7.40
N LEU A 35 -5.18 -12.46 8.15
CA LEU A 35 -4.24 -12.34 9.25
C LEU A 35 -4.71 -13.00 10.56
N PHE A 36 -6.02 -12.98 10.84
CA PHE A 36 -6.59 -13.37 12.13
C PHE A 36 -7.74 -14.38 12.03
N GLY A 37 -8.37 -14.49 10.86
CA GLY A 37 -9.55 -15.33 10.67
C GLY A 37 -9.24 -16.82 10.60
N THR A 38 -10.27 -17.64 10.44
CA THR A 38 -10.07 -19.04 10.06
C THR A 38 -9.62 -19.13 8.61
N PRO A 39 -8.72 -20.07 8.25
CA PRO A 39 -8.40 -20.34 6.85
C PRO A 39 -9.67 -20.55 6.02
N PRO A 40 -9.71 -20.07 4.76
CA PRO A 40 -10.82 -20.35 3.87
C PRO A 40 -11.04 -21.86 3.76
N THR A 41 -12.28 -22.29 3.92
CA THR A 41 -12.64 -23.72 3.84
C THR A 41 -13.02 -24.09 2.41
N VAL A 42 -13.58 -23.14 1.67
CA VAL A 42 -13.98 -23.30 0.27
C VAL A 42 -12.84 -22.94 -0.67
N THR A 43 -12.55 -23.83 -1.62
CA THR A 43 -11.64 -23.58 -2.74
C THR A 43 -12.36 -23.77 -4.06
N LEU A 44 -12.01 -22.98 -5.07
CA LEU A 44 -12.62 -23.02 -6.40
C LEU A 44 -11.54 -23.26 -7.47
N SER A 45 -11.91 -23.97 -8.52
CA SER A 45 -11.13 -24.07 -9.74
C SER A 45 -12.02 -24.02 -10.99
N ILE A 46 -11.54 -23.38 -12.05
CA ILE A 46 -12.20 -23.47 -13.36
C ILE A 46 -11.84 -24.84 -13.94
N GLN A 47 -12.84 -25.73 -14.05
CA GLN A 47 -12.66 -27.03 -14.68
C GLN A 47 -12.64 -26.90 -16.20
N SER A 48 -13.49 -26.04 -16.76
CA SER A 48 -13.45 -25.68 -18.19
C SER A 48 -14.13 -24.34 -18.43
N ILE A 49 -13.68 -23.62 -19.46
CA ILE A 49 -14.31 -22.40 -19.94
C ILE A 49 -14.26 -22.38 -21.48
N ASN A 50 -15.40 -22.08 -22.11
CA ASN A 50 -15.50 -21.81 -23.53
C ASN A 50 -15.79 -20.32 -23.69
N THR A 51 -14.76 -19.55 -24.01
CA THR A 51 -14.85 -18.09 -24.09
C THR A 51 -15.72 -17.61 -25.25
N SER A 52 -15.86 -18.40 -26.32
CA SER A 52 -16.73 -18.08 -27.46
C SER A 52 -18.20 -18.37 -27.19
N ALA A 53 -18.50 -19.39 -26.40
CA ALA A 53 -19.87 -19.79 -26.05
C ALA A 53 -20.37 -19.18 -24.73
N GLY A 54 -19.48 -18.58 -23.92
CA GLY A 54 -19.80 -18.06 -22.59
C GLY A 54 -20.02 -19.13 -21.52
N SER A 55 -19.85 -20.41 -21.85
CA SER A 55 -20.09 -21.52 -20.92
C SER A 55 -18.87 -21.79 -20.03
N VAL A 56 -19.08 -21.94 -18.73
CA VAL A 56 -18.06 -22.31 -17.74
C VAL A 56 -18.52 -23.50 -16.90
N ILE A 57 -17.58 -24.36 -16.51
CA ILE A 57 -17.75 -25.38 -15.48
C ILE A 57 -16.76 -25.05 -14.37
N VAL A 58 -17.30 -24.84 -13.17
CA VAL A 58 -16.53 -24.54 -11.97
C VAL A 58 -16.63 -25.72 -11.02
N ASN A 59 -15.48 -26.15 -10.53
CA ASN A 59 -15.34 -27.20 -9.54
C ASN A 59 -14.67 -26.62 -8.29
N GLY A 60 -14.48 -27.44 -7.27
CA GLY A 60 -13.96 -26.99 -6.00
C GLY A 60 -14.07 -28.04 -4.91
N GLY A 61 -13.82 -27.59 -3.69
CA GLY A 61 -13.96 -28.41 -2.50
C GLY A 61 -14.19 -27.53 -1.28
N ASP A 62 -14.68 -28.17 -0.22
CA ASP A 62 -14.82 -27.54 1.09
C ASP A 62 -14.24 -28.48 2.15
N SER A 63 -13.29 -27.98 2.95
CA SER A 63 -12.59 -28.78 3.96
C SER A 63 -13.49 -29.22 5.11
N GLN A 64 -14.67 -28.62 5.29
CA GLN A 64 -15.67 -29.01 6.29
C GLN A 64 -16.74 -29.96 5.75
N ALA A 65 -16.71 -30.29 4.45
CA ALA A 65 -17.63 -31.24 3.81
C ALA A 65 -19.12 -31.00 4.16
N PRO A 66 -19.68 -29.82 3.84
CA PRO A 66 -21.06 -29.49 4.19
C PRO A 66 -22.05 -30.42 3.49
N THR A 67 -23.14 -30.75 4.18
CA THR A 67 -24.29 -31.50 3.63
C THR A 67 -25.37 -30.59 3.05
N THR A 68 -25.18 -29.28 3.14
CA THR A 68 -26.06 -28.27 2.53
C THR A 68 -25.44 -27.80 1.21
N PRO A 69 -26.22 -27.68 0.12
CA PRO A 69 -25.71 -27.16 -1.15
C PRO A 69 -25.12 -25.75 -1.02
N PHE A 70 -24.08 -25.45 -1.79
CA PHE A 70 -23.50 -24.11 -1.85
C PHE A 70 -24.44 -23.15 -2.58
N THR A 71 -24.41 -21.87 -2.22
CA THR A 71 -25.02 -20.80 -3.01
C THR A 71 -24.00 -20.24 -3.99
N TRP A 72 -24.39 -20.12 -5.26
CA TRP A 72 -23.55 -19.66 -6.36
C TRP A 72 -24.13 -18.35 -6.88
N ASN A 73 -23.47 -17.23 -6.62
CA ASN A 73 -23.79 -15.93 -7.20
C ASN A 73 -22.85 -15.70 -8.38
N TRP A 74 -23.36 -15.87 -9.61
CA TRP A 74 -22.55 -15.84 -10.83
C TRP A 74 -22.10 -14.43 -11.24
N GLY A 75 -22.53 -13.38 -10.52
CA GLY A 75 -22.10 -12.01 -10.78
C GLY A 75 -22.77 -11.36 -12.01
N ASP A 76 -23.60 -12.09 -12.76
CA ASP A 76 -24.47 -11.56 -13.82
C ASP A 76 -25.92 -11.33 -13.36
N GLY A 77 -26.18 -11.49 -12.06
CA GLY A 77 -27.50 -11.45 -11.43
C GLY A 77 -28.14 -12.82 -11.23
N SER A 78 -27.58 -13.87 -11.82
CA SER A 78 -28.03 -15.25 -11.62
C SER A 78 -27.52 -15.80 -10.29
N ILE A 79 -28.41 -16.44 -9.53
CA ILE A 79 -28.08 -17.16 -8.30
C ILE A 79 -28.58 -18.60 -8.44
N THR A 80 -27.71 -19.57 -8.23
CA THR A 80 -28.06 -21.01 -8.20
C THR A 80 -27.65 -21.66 -6.89
N SER A 81 -28.13 -22.89 -6.67
CA SER A 81 -27.80 -23.69 -5.48
C SER A 81 -27.42 -25.09 -5.93
N GLY A 82 -26.29 -25.61 -5.44
CA GLY A 82 -25.78 -26.92 -5.87
C GLY A 82 -24.42 -27.26 -5.28
N PHE A 83 -24.11 -28.57 -5.29
CA PHE A 83 -22.77 -29.07 -4.98
C PHE A 83 -21.84 -28.97 -6.19
N PHE A 84 -20.53 -29.01 -5.95
CA PHE A 84 -19.54 -29.10 -7.01
C PHE A 84 -19.70 -30.39 -7.84
N PRO A 85 -19.42 -30.35 -9.16
CA PRO A 85 -19.21 -29.15 -9.98
C PRO A 85 -20.54 -28.47 -10.35
N GLN A 86 -20.48 -27.18 -10.70
CA GLN A 86 -21.60 -26.43 -11.27
C GLN A 86 -21.22 -25.81 -12.62
N SER A 87 -22.22 -25.59 -13.47
CA SER A 87 -22.05 -24.99 -14.79
C SER A 87 -22.95 -23.77 -14.97
N HIS A 88 -22.47 -22.77 -15.70
CA HIS A 88 -23.22 -21.57 -16.04
C HIS A 88 -22.87 -21.10 -17.45
N THR A 89 -23.78 -20.36 -18.09
CA THR A 89 -23.55 -19.76 -19.41
C THR A 89 -23.84 -18.27 -19.35
N TYR A 90 -22.81 -17.46 -19.56
CA TYR A 90 -22.91 -16.01 -19.62
C TYR A 90 -23.34 -15.57 -21.01
N THR A 91 -24.31 -14.66 -21.09
CA THR A 91 -24.82 -14.13 -22.36
C THR A 91 -23.95 -13.02 -22.92
N ASP A 92 -23.41 -12.16 -22.05
CA ASP A 92 -22.51 -11.07 -22.42
C ASP A 92 -21.05 -11.47 -22.14
N ILE A 93 -20.39 -11.98 -23.17
CA ILE A 93 -18.97 -12.38 -23.13
C ILE A 93 -18.01 -11.20 -23.40
N THR A 94 -18.52 -9.97 -23.49
CA THR A 94 -17.69 -8.78 -23.71
C THR A 94 -17.09 -8.22 -22.41
N LYS A 95 -17.49 -8.78 -21.26
CA LYS A 95 -17.02 -8.41 -19.93
C LYS A 95 -16.71 -9.62 -19.07
N ASN A 96 -16.06 -9.36 -17.94
CA ASN A 96 -15.70 -10.37 -16.95
C ASN A 96 -16.68 -10.36 -15.77
N TYR A 97 -16.75 -11.48 -15.05
CA TYR A 97 -17.64 -11.65 -13.91
C TYR A 97 -16.88 -12.13 -12.69
N ILE A 98 -17.35 -11.75 -11.51
CA ILE A 98 -16.87 -12.32 -10.25
C ILE A 98 -17.95 -13.26 -9.76
N LEU A 99 -17.63 -14.55 -9.78
CA LEU A 99 -18.42 -15.60 -9.14
C LEU A 99 -18.11 -15.59 -7.64
N GLU A 100 -19.15 -15.53 -6.82
CA GLU A 100 -19.07 -15.74 -5.37
C GLU A 100 -19.76 -17.06 -5.02
N VAL A 101 -19.06 -17.92 -4.28
CA VAL A 101 -19.60 -19.21 -3.79
C VAL A 101 -19.63 -19.19 -2.27
N THR A 102 -20.80 -19.44 -1.70
CA THR A 102 -21.04 -19.45 -0.25
C THR A 102 -21.38 -20.86 0.22
N ALA A 103 -20.57 -21.38 1.15
CA ALA A 103 -20.86 -22.57 1.93
C ALA A 103 -21.74 -22.24 3.13
N HIS A 104 -22.62 -23.18 3.49
CA HIS A 104 -23.52 -23.07 4.64
C HIS A 104 -23.30 -24.24 5.59
N TYR A 105 -23.10 -23.95 6.87
CA TYR A 105 -22.82 -24.93 7.91
C TYR A 105 -23.90 -24.94 9.00
N PHE A 106 -23.78 -25.91 9.90
CA PHE A 106 -24.65 -26.03 11.06
C PHE A 106 -24.63 -24.74 11.91
N GLY A 107 -25.78 -24.39 12.48
CA GLY A 107 -25.91 -23.20 13.33
C GLY A 107 -25.92 -21.86 12.56
N GLY A 108 -26.04 -21.89 11.23
CA GLY A 108 -26.12 -20.68 10.40
C GLY A 108 -24.77 -20.03 10.08
N LEU A 109 -23.66 -20.71 10.42
CA LEU A 109 -22.33 -20.30 10.00
C LEU A 109 -22.19 -20.42 8.49
N LYS A 110 -21.39 -19.54 7.89
CA LYS A 110 -21.12 -19.52 6.45
C LYS A 110 -19.65 -19.26 6.20
N ASP A 111 -19.15 -19.79 5.09
CA ASP A 111 -17.91 -19.32 4.49
C ASP A 111 -18.14 -18.93 3.04
N SER A 112 -17.34 -18.03 2.48
CA SER A 112 -17.47 -17.61 1.07
C SER A 112 -16.13 -17.34 0.44
N THR A 113 -16.06 -17.59 -0.86
CA THR A 113 -14.89 -17.34 -1.69
C THR A 113 -15.31 -16.84 -3.07
N GLU A 114 -14.42 -16.12 -3.74
CA GLU A 114 -14.68 -15.49 -5.02
C GLU A 114 -13.74 -16.03 -6.10
N MET A 115 -14.19 -16.01 -7.36
CA MET A 115 -13.41 -16.37 -8.54
C MET A 115 -13.72 -15.44 -9.71
N LEU A 116 -12.70 -15.03 -10.44
CA LEU A 116 -12.86 -14.31 -11.69
C LEU A 116 -13.21 -15.29 -12.82
N ILE A 117 -14.34 -15.06 -13.49
CA ILE A 117 -14.63 -15.66 -14.78
C ILE A 117 -14.29 -14.65 -15.88
N GLN A 118 -13.20 -14.93 -16.60
CA GLN A 118 -12.62 -14.01 -17.57
C GLN A 118 -12.99 -14.39 -19.00
N PHE A 119 -13.68 -13.49 -19.70
CA PHE A 119 -14.01 -13.56 -21.13
C PHE A 119 -13.29 -12.48 -21.95
N ALA A 120 -13.02 -11.33 -21.33
CA ALA A 120 -12.39 -10.16 -21.93
C ALA A 120 -11.02 -9.87 -21.30
N PRO A 121 -10.08 -9.28 -22.05
CA PRO A 121 -8.79 -8.87 -21.51
C PRO A 121 -8.97 -7.79 -20.44
N SER A 122 -8.05 -7.78 -19.48
CA SER A 122 -7.94 -6.71 -18.49
C SER A 122 -7.69 -5.36 -19.17
N SER A 123 -8.48 -4.34 -18.80
CA SER A 123 -8.32 -2.98 -19.29
C SER A 123 -7.85 -2.00 -18.22
N VAL A 124 -7.25 -0.91 -18.66
CA VAL A 124 -6.93 0.27 -17.86
C VAL A 124 -7.50 1.51 -18.54
N ASN A 125 -7.88 2.50 -17.74
CA ASN A 125 -8.20 3.86 -18.16
C ASN A 125 -7.13 4.77 -17.55
N PRO A 126 -5.96 4.91 -18.19
CA PRO A 126 -4.79 5.51 -17.54
C PRO A 126 -5.06 6.91 -17.00
N ILE A 127 -4.66 7.15 -15.75
CA ILE A 127 -4.57 8.49 -15.19
C ILE A 127 -3.22 9.11 -15.56
N VAL A 128 -3.16 10.44 -15.51
CA VAL A 128 -1.90 11.16 -15.67
C VAL A 128 -1.08 10.98 -14.41
N LEU A 129 -0.03 10.18 -14.48
CA LEU A 129 1.01 10.09 -13.46
C LEU A 129 2.01 11.24 -13.63
N SER A 130 2.77 11.54 -12.56
CA SER A 130 3.90 12.47 -12.68
C SER A 130 4.87 11.99 -13.78
N PRO A 131 5.34 12.87 -14.67
CA PRO A 131 6.30 12.48 -15.72
C PRO A 131 7.66 12.01 -15.16
N ASP A 132 7.91 12.26 -13.87
CA ASP A 132 9.15 11.90 -13.17
C ASP A 132 9.07 10.53 -12.48
N ILE A 133 7.98 9.77 -12.69
CA ILE A 133 7.78 8.43 -12.14
C ILE A 133 7.35 7.50 -13.25
N ALA A 134 8.12 6.44 -13.47
CA ALA A 134 7.75 5.38 -14.40
C ALA A 134 8.39 4.05 -14.01
N VAL A 135 7.71 2.96 -14.31
CA VAL A 135 8.31 1.62 -14.35
C VAL A 135 8.24 1.11 -15.78
N THR A 136 9.39 0.76 -16.34
CA THR A 136 9.50 0.25 -17.71
C THR A 136 9.91 -1.21 -17.71
N VAL A 137 9.40 -1.96 -18.69
CA VAL A 137 9.80 -3.33 -18.96
C VAL A 137 10.45 -3.30 -20.35
N PRO A 138 11.79 -3.28 -20.46
CA PRO A 138 12.46 -3.00 -21.70
C PRO A 138 12.28 -4.16 -22.70
N ASN A 139 12.31 -3.80 -23.99
CA ASN A 139 12.29 -4.73 -25.13
C ASN A 139 13.65 -4.80 -25.85
N SER A 140 14.68 -4.21 -25.25
CA SER A 140 16.06 -4.16 -25.73
C SER A 140 17.00 -4.12 -24.53
N ASN A 141 18.29 -4.37 -24.77
CA ASN A 141 19.29 -4.41 -23.70
C ASN A 141 19.37 -3.07 -22.95
N VAL A 142 19.40 -3.15 -21.62
CA VAL A 142 19.66 -2.01 -20.73
C VAL A 142 21.04 -2.17 -20.12
N THR A 143 21.89 -1.15 -20.26
CA THR A 143 23.18 -1.12 -19.58
C THR A 143 22.99 -0.62 -18.16
N LEU A 144 23.34 -1.46 -17.19
CA LEU A 144 23.35 -1.08 -15.78
C LEU A 144 24.75 -0.56 -15.39
N VAL A 145 24.77 0.51 -14.61
CA VAL A 145 25.97 1.03 -13.95
C VAL A 145 25.80 0.88 -12.44
N SER A 146 26.79 0.30 -11.77
CA SER A 146 26.79 0.23 -10.31
C SER A 146 27.22 1.56 -9.71
N ARG A 147 26.41 2.08 -8.80
CA ARG A 147 26.75 3.25 -7.97
C ARG A 147 27.60 2.88 -6.75
N GLN A 148 27.75 1.59 -6.45
CA GLN A 148 28.51 1.08 -5.30
C GLN A 148 29.75 0.31 -5.77
N PRO A 149 30.97 0.76 -5.41
CA PRO A 149 32.21 0.09 -5.80
C PRO A 149 32.22 -1.41 -5.44
N GLY A 150 32.46 -2.25 -6.45
CA GLY A 150 32.55 -3.69 -6.29
C GLY A 150 31.21 -4.43 -6.16
N TYR A 151 30.07 -3.74 -6.30
CA TYR A 151 28.78 -4.41 -6.53
C TYR A 151 28.64 -4.72 -8.02
N GLY A 152 28.38 -5.99 -8.35
CA GLY A 152 28.21 -6.49 -9.71
C GLY A 152 26.77 -6.93 -9.96
N PHE A 153 26.43 -7.14 -11.23
CA PHE A 153 25.10 -7.58 -11.66
C PHE A 153 25.15 -9.00 -12.21
N SER A 154 24.02 -9.71 -12.16
CA SER A 154 23.90 -11.03 -12.76
C SER A 154 24.16 -10.98 -14.27
N ASN A 155 24.98 -11.91 -14.78
CA ASN A 155 25.32 -12.01 -16.21
C ASN A 155 24.16 -12.58 -17.06
N SER A 156 23.10 -13.12 -16.43
CA SER A 156 21.90 -13.62 -17.12
C SER A 156 20.80 -12.57 -17.27
N LEU A 157 21.01 -11.35 -16.79
CA LEU A 157 20.08 -10.24 -16.97
C LEU A 157 19.87 -9.93 -18.46
N SER A 158 18.62 -9.80 -18.83
CA SER A 158 18.16 -9.57 -20.21
C SER A 158 16.86 -8.77 -20.24
N TYR A 159 16.33 -8.55 -21.43
CA TYR A 159 15.04 -7.90 -21.65
C TYR A 159 13.92 -8.92 -21.93
N PHE A 160 12.67 -8.47 -21.81
CA PHE A 160 11.52 -9.29 -22.19
C PHE A 160 11.17 -9.03 -23.66
N ASN A 161 11.00 -10.09 -24.46
CA ASN A 161 10.35 -9.96 -25.76
C ASN A 161 8.82 -9.92 -25.60
N ASN A 162 8.07 -9.58 -26.66
CA ASN A 162 6.61 -9.45 -26.58
C ASN A 162 5.87 -10.78 -26.37
N SER A 163 6.49 -11.93 -26.60
CA SER A 163 5.82 -13.23 -26.40
C SER A 163 5.66 -13.62 -24.92
N PHE A 164 6.27 -12.89 -23.98
CA PHE A 164 6.05 -13.08 -22.54
C PHE A 164 4.73 -12.48 -22.04
N PHE A 165 4.12 -11.59 -22.83
CA PHE A 165 2.97 -10.78 -22.42
C PHE A 165 1.66 -11.37 -22.96
N THR A 166 1.47 -12.68 -22.78
CA THR A 166 0.23 -13.38 -23.18
C THR A 166 -0.88 -13.23 -22.17
N ALA A 167 -0.52 -13.15 -20.89
CA ALA A 167 -1.40 -12.96 -19.74
C ALA A 167 -1.91 -11.51 -19.63
N ILE A 168 -0.99 -10.57 -19.79
CA ILE A 168 -1.22 -9.13 -19.67
C ILE A 168 -0.43 -8.38 -20.74
N PRO A 169 -1.00 -7.35 -21.39
CA PRO A 169 -0.22 -6.49 -22.28
C PRO A 169 0.92 -5.80 -21.53
N ARG A 170 2.11 -5.69 -22.16
CA ARG A 170 3.28 -5.00 -21.58
C ARG A 170 2.94 -3.61 -21.02
N ALA A 171 2.26 -2.79 -21.83
CA ALA A 171 1.88 -1.43 -21.45
C ALA A 171 0.94 -1.41 -20.23
N THR A 172 0.06 -2.42 -20.08
CA THR A 172 -0.82 -2.54 -18.91
C THR A 172 0.00 -2.87 -17.66
N LEU A 173 0.99 -3.77 -17.76
CA LEU A 173 1.89 -4.08 -16.65
C LEU A 173 2.73 -2.86 -16.26
N GLU A 174 3.38 -2.20 -17.22
CA GLU A 174 4.15 -0.97 -16.99
C GLU A 174 3.31 0.11 -16.31
N TYR A 175 2.05 0.26 -16.73
CA TYR A 175 1.13 1.20 -16.09
C TYR A 175 0.83 0.82 -14.63
N VAL A 176 0.47 -0.45 -14.35
CA VAL A 176 0.20 -0.91 -12.98
C VAL A 176 1.42 -0.73 -12.09
N LEU A 177 2.61 -1.10 -12.57
CA LEU A 177 3.85 -0.91 -11.82
C LEU A 177 4.17 0.58 -11.63
N SER A 178 3.91 1.43 -12.62
CA SER A 178 4.09 2.89 -12.47
C SER A 178 3.17 3.50 -11.42
N VAL A 179 1.92 3.03 -11.33
CA VAL A 179 0.99 3.40 -10.24
C VAL A 179 1.57 2.99 -8.89
N ILE A 180 2.11 1.77 -8.78
CA ILE A 180 2.73 1.28 -7.53
C ILE A 180 3.97 2.10 -7.17
N ALA A 181 4.82 2.44 -8.13
CA ALA A 181 5.98 3.30 -7.89
C ALA A 181 5.55 4.67 -7.32
N ALA A 182 4.46 5.24 -7.83
CA ALA A 182 3.91 6.48 -7.29
C ALA A 182 3.37 6.31 -5.86
N ILE A 183 2.65 5.22 -5.59
CA ILE A 183 2.13 4.89 -4.25
C ILE A 183 3.29 4.73 -3.25
N GLN A 184 4.32 3.96 -3.60
CA GLN A 184 5.43 3.68 -2.69
C GLN A 184 6.33 4.91 -2.50
N LYS A 185 6.53 5.73 -3.53
CA LYS A 185 7.22 7.03 -3.38
C LYS A 185 6.46 7.96 -2.42
N ASP A 186 5.13 7.98 -2.47
CA ASP A 186 4.33 8.74 -1.50
C ASP A 186 4.46 8.20 -0.07
N PHE A 187 4.48 6.87 0.11
CA PHE A 187 4.75 6.25 1.42
C PHE A 187 6.12 6.65 1.97
N ALA A 188 7.11 6.83 1.10
CA ALA A 188 8.44 7.32 1.45
C ALA A 188 8.54 8.86 1.56
N ASN A 189 7.40 9.57 1.69
CA ASN A 189 7.38 11.04 1.81
C ASN A 189 8.09 11.77 0.66
N ASP A 190 8.08 11.18 -0.55
CA ASP A 190 8.81 11.66 -1.72
C ASP A 190 10.34 11.72 -1.56
N ASN A 191 10.88 11.27 -0.43
CA ASN A 191 12.30 11.28 -0.10
C ASN A 191 12.97 10.00 -0.62
N VAL A 192 13.12 9.97 -1.94
CA VAL A 192 13.79 8.90 -2.69
C VAL A 192 14.90 9.49 -3.55
N PHE A 193 15.98 8.74 -3.73
CA PHE A 193 17.08 9.10 -4.62
C PHE A 193 16.57 9.17 -6.07
N LEU A 194 16.97 10.23 -6.77
CA LEU A 194 16.56 10.49 -8.15
C LEU A 194 17.74 10.33 -9.10
N ILE A 195 17.50 9.76 -10.28
CA ILE A 195 18.45 9.72 -11.40
C ILE A 195 17.93 10.71 -12.44
N ASN A 196 18.73 11.74 -12.76
CA ASN A 196 18.34 12.82 -13.68
C ASN A 196 16.99 13.47 -13.30
N ASP A 197 16.84 13.80 -12.01
CA ASP A 197 15.64 14.40 -11.42
C ASP A 197 14.37 13.53 -11.48
N LYS A 198 14.51 12.22 -11.76
CA LYS A 198 13.39 11.28 -11.86
C LYS A 198 13.57 10.03 -10.99
N PHE A 199 12.43 9.46 -10.61
CA PHE A 199 12.32 8.15 -9.97
C PHE A 199 11.78 7.12 -10.98
N GLU A 200 12.63 6.75 -11.93
CA GLU A 200 12.33 5.73 -12.94
C GLU A 200 12.92 4.37 -12.51
N GLN A 201 12.15 3.30 -12.70
CA GLN A 201 12.58 1.93 -12.41
C GLN A 201 12.49 1.06 -13.67
N VAL A 202 13.33 0.03 -13.72
CA VAL A 202 13.40 -0.93 -14.82
C VAL A 202 13.22 -2.35 -14.29
N MET A 203 12.25 -3.08 -14.83
CA MET A 203 12.06 -4.50 -14.56
C MET A 203 12.81 -5.34 -15.60
N LEU A 204 13.86 -6.04 -15.20
CA LEU A 204 14.69 -6.88 -16.06
C LEU A 204 14.34 -8.36 -15.93
N ARG A 205 14.58 -9.10 -17.01
CA ARG A 205 14.40 -10.55 -17.06
C ARG A 205 15.67 -11.24 -16.60
N ASP A 206 15.53 -12.23 -15.73
CA ASP A 206 16.60 -13.19 -15.45
C ASP A 206 16.05 -14.61 -15.56
N SER A 207 16.35 -15.30 -16.66
CA SER A 207 15.81 -16.65 -16.91
C SER A 207 16.36 -17.72 -15.96
N MET A 208 17.44 -17.42 -15.24
CA MET A 208 18.05 -18.34 -14.28
C MET A 208 17.51 -18.14 -12.86
N ALA A 209 16.80 -17.03 -12.61
CA ALA A 209 16.23 -16.74 -11.31
C ALA A 209 14.95 -17.55 -11.08
N GLY A 210 14.85 -18.20 -9.92
CA GLY A 210 13.63 -18.87 -9.46
C GLY A 210 12.54 -17.89 -8.96
N GLY A 211 12.89 -16.61 -8.78
CA GLY A 211 12.03 -15.58 -8.18
C GLY A 211 12.33 -14.17 -8.67
N GLY A 212 11.74 -13.18 -7.99
CA GLY A 212 12.13 -11.78 -8.08
C GLY A 212 13.35 -11.50 -7.20
N TYR A 213 14.08 -10.45 -7.52
CA TYR A 213 15.13 -9.91 -6.65
C TYR A 213 15.42 -8.44 -7.01
N SER A 214 15.74 -7.63 -6.01
CA SER A 214 16.18 -6.24 -6.23
C SER A 214 17.60 -6.20 -6.82
N ILE A 215 17.87 -5.25 -7.72
CA ILE A 215 19.21 -5.01 -8.26
C ILE A 215 19.76 -3.74 -7.61
N TRP A 216 20.53 -3.93 -6.55
CA TRP A 216 20.91 -2.86 -5.64
C TRP A 216 21.90 -1.90 -6.31
N TYR A 217 21.87 -0.64 -5.89
CA TYR A 217 22.78 0.41 -6.37
C TYR A 217 22.83 0.59 -7.89
N SER A 218 21.86 0.05 -8.62
CA SER A 218 21.81 0.13 -10.08
C SER A 218 21.44 1.53 -10.55
N SER A 219 22.00 1.90 -11.70
CA SER A 219 21.60 3.05 -12.50
C SER A 219 21.37 2.58 -13.93
N PRO A 220 20.14 2.63 -14.48
CA PRO A 220 18.89 3.04 -13.80
C PRO A 220 18.53 2.12 -12.62
N ILE A 221 17.64 2.58 -11.73
CA ILE A 221 17.13 1.76 -10.61
C ILE A 221 16.42 0.55 -11.22
N ALA A 222 16.76 -0.66 -10.80
CA ALA A 222 16.24 -1.87 -11.43
C ALA A 222 15.96 -3.00 -10.43
N PHE A 223 15.10 -3.93 -10.85
CA PHE A 223 14.89 -5.21 -10.19
C PHE A 223 14.78 -6.32 -11.25
N GLY A 224 15.19 -7.53 -10.91
CA GLY A 224 15.19 -8.70 -11.78
C GLY A 224 14.05 -9.65 -11.43
N THR A 225 13.51 -10.34 -12.43
CA THR A 225 12.50 -11.38 -12.19
C THR A 225 12.70 -12.60 -13.09
N GLY A 226 12.44 -13.78 -12.52
CA GLY A 226 12.31 -15.04 -13.26
C GLY A 226 11.10 -15.09 -14.21
N ASP A 227 11.14 -16.05 -15.15
CA ASP A 227 10.11 -16.23 -16.19
C ASP A 227 8.72 -16.60 -15.63
N GLY A 228 8.63 -17.06 -14.38
CA GLY A 228 7.38 -17.46 -13.74
C GLY A 228 6.45 -16.29 -13.40
N PHE A 229 6.99 -15.09 -13.18
CA PHE A 229 6.23 -13.96 -12.62
C PHE A 229 5.19 -13.36 -13.58
N LEU A 230 5.41 -13.54 -14.89
CA LEU A 230 4.52 -13.07 -15.95
C LEU A 230 3.58 -14.16 -16.48
N LYS A 231 3.59 -15.36 -15.88
CA LYS A 231 2.64 -16.43 -16.18
C LYS A 231 1.42 -16.30 -15.27
N GLU A 232 0.23 -16.63 -15.77
CA GLU A 232 -0.99 -16.59 -14.95
C GLU A 232 -0.95 -17.65 -13.83
N PRO A 233 -1.30 -17.31 -12.58
CA PRO A 233 -1.63 -15.95 -12.11
C PRO A 233 -0.39 -15.07 -11.95
N ILE A 234 -0.47 -13.82 -12.42
CA ILE A 234 0.64 -12.86 -12.33
C ILE A 234 1.05 -12.58 -10.87
N GLY A 235 2.35 -12.60 -10.61
CA GLY A 235 2.95 -12.38 -9.28
C GLY A 235 2.99 -10.93 -8.81
N TYR A 236 1.89 -10.16 -8.90
CA TYR A 236 1.85 -8.74 -8.52
C TYR A 236 2.42 -8.45 -7.14
N SER A 237 2.04 -9.23 -6.12
CA SER A 237 2.49 -9.02 -4.75
C SER A 237 4.01 -9.08 -4.63
N SER A 238 4.64 -10.04 -5.30
CA SER A 238 6.10 -10.17 -5.33
C SER A 238 6.75 -9.06 -6.16
N LEU A 239 6.13 -8.57 -7.24
CA LEU A 239 6.63 -7.38 -7.94
C LEU A 239 6.61 -6.14 -7.03
N PHE A 240 5.56 -5.98 -6.21
CA PHE A 240 5.44 -4.86 -5.26
C PHE A 240 6.51 -4.95 -4.16
N HIS A 241 6.88 -6.17 -3.75
CA HIS A 241 7.98 -6.45 -2.83
C HIS A 241 9.32 -5.95 -3.39
N GLU A 242 9.68 -6.36 -4.61
CA GLU A 242 10.95 -5.95 -5.24
C GLU A 242 11.06 -4.44 -5.42
N MET A 243 9.94 -3.79 -5.76
CA MET A 243 9.88 -2.33 -5.82
C MET A 243 10.00 -1.68 -4.44
N GLY A 244 9.50 -2.35 -3.38
CA GLY A 244 9.68 -1.94 -2.00
C GLY A 244 11.15 -1.89 -1.57
N HIS A 245 11.99 -2.83 -2.04
CA HIS A 245 13.44 -2.72 -1.89
C HIS A 245 13.99 -1.48 -2.58
N ASN A 246 13.57 -1.20 -3.81
CA ASN A 246 14.04 -0.01 -4.53
C ASN A 246 13.72 1.28 -3.78
N ILE A 247 12.62 1.35 -3.02
CA ILE A 247 12.35 2.49 -2.15
C ILE A 247 13.26 2.47 -0.93
N THR A 248 13.31 1.34 -0.23
CA THR A 248 14.06 1.17 1.03
C THR A 248 15.55 1.48 0.88
N LEU A 249 16.13 1.16 -0.29
CA LEU A 249 17.55 1.35 -0.59
C LEU A 249 17.90 2.71 -1.19
N ASN A 250 16.88 3.44 -1.63
CA ASN A 250 17.02 4.78 -2.18
C ASN A 250 16.43 5.84 -1.25
N SER A 251 16.08 5.48 -0.01
CA SER A 251 15.51 6.38 0.99
C SER A 251 16.28 6.24 2.32
N PRO A 252 16.65 7.35 2.99
CA PRO A 252 16.46 8.72 2.55
C PRO A 252 17.40 9.08 1.38
N ALA A 253 16.97 9.98 0.49
CA ALA A 253 17.66 10.30 -0.76
C ALA A 253 19.10 10.80 -0.57
N ASN A 254 19.40 11.37 0.60
CA ASN A 254 20.69 11.94 0.97
C ASN A 254 21.59 10.99 1.79
N TYR A 255 21.14 9.76 2.04
CA TYR A 255 21.91 8.77 2.79
C TYR A 255 21.84 7.41 2.10
N TYR A 256 22.99 6.86 1.73
CA TYR A 256 23.04 5.49 1.22
C TYR A 256 22.90 4.53 2.40
N TYR A 257 21.67 4.04 2.61
CA TYR A 257 21.45 2.88 3.47
C TYR A 257 22.24 1.70 2.87
N GLY A 258 23.22 1.18 3.61
CA GLY A 258 23.90 -0.06 3.27
C GLY A 258 25.22 0.07 2.50
N GLY A 259 26.18 -0.72 2.92
CA GLY A 259 27.43 -1.02 2.24
C GLY A 259 27.24 -2.09 1.16
N LYS A 260 28.34 -2.74 0.80
CA LYS A 260 28.46 -3.65 -0.35
C LYS A 260 27.55 -4.88 -0.15
N ILE A 261 26.46 -4.94 -0.92
CA ILE A 261 25.50 -6.06 -1.01
C ILE A 261 24.68 -6.20 0.28
N ASP A 262 23.64 -7.04 0.23
CA ASP A 262 23.00 -7.74 1.34
C ASP A 262 24.03 -8.26 2.36
N GLY A 263 24.62 -7.34 3.13
CA GLY A 263 25.31 -7.70 4.34
C GLY A 263 24.24 -8.33 5.22
N ASN A 264 24.59 -9.45 5.83
CA ASN A 264 23.75 -10.24 6.71
C ASN A 264 22.83 -9.42 7.63
N ALA A 265 23.30 -8.24 8.10
CA ALA A 265 22.57 -7.26 8.89
C ALA A 265 21.43 -6.49 8.19
N ASN A 266 21.46 -6.34 6.86
CA ASN A 266 20.49 -5.53 6.12
C ASN A 266 19.17 -6.26 5.93
N ALA A 267 19.19 -7.61 5.90
CA ALA A 267 18.00 -8.43 5.71
C ALA A 267 16.84 -8.02 6.64
N ILE A 268 17.10 -7.83 7.95
CA ILE A 268 16.04 -7.42 8.89
C ILE A 268 15.37 -6.09 8.51
N PHE A 269 16.12 -5.12 7.97
CA PHE A 269 15.58 -3.82 7.57
C PHE A 269 14.97 -3.88 6.17
N SER A 270 15.74 -4.32 5.16
CA SER A 270 15.33 -4.30 3.76
C SER A 270 14.14 -5.22 3.50
N GLU A 271 14.15 -6.43 4.05
CA GLU A 271 13.06 -7.40 3.87
C GLU A 271 11.81 -6.98 4.63
N ALA A 272 11.93 -6.57 5.89
CA ALA A 272 10.77 -6.12 6.67
C ALA A 272 10.09 -4.92 6.00
N MET A 273 10.88 -3.96 5.52
CA MET A 273 10.34 -2.81 4.80
C MET A 273 9.73 -3.21 3.46
N ALA A 274 10.40 -4.02 2.64
CA ALA A 274 9.84 -4.49 1.37
C ALA A 274 8.50 -5.22 1.55
N GLN A 275 8.39 -6.07 2.58
CA GLN A 275 7.12 -6.70 2.97
C GLN A 275 6.05 -5.67 3.38
N ILE A 276 6.39 -4.69 4.21
CA ILE A 276 5.46 -3.63 4.62
C ILE A 276 4.98 -2.81 3.41
N PHE A 277 5.90 -2.40 2.52
CA PHE A 277 5.59 -1.70 1.28
C PHE A 277 4.68 -2.54 0.36
N GLN A 278 4.97 -3.82 0.22
CA GLN A 278 4.17 -4.77 -0.56
C GLN A 278 2.70 -4.78 -0.10
N TYR A 279 2.45 -5.00 1.20
CA TYR A 279 1.08 -5.09 1.71
C TYR A 279 0.38 -3.74 1.78
N ALA A 280 1.10 -2.67 2.14
CA ALA A 280 0.55 -1.31 2.09
C ALA A 280 0.15 -0.89 0.67
N SER A 281 0.95 -1.26 -0.34
CA SER A 281 0.67 -0.95 -1.75
C SER A 281 -0.53 -1.76 -2.25
N GLY A 282 -0.57 -3.05 -1.91
CA GLY A 282 -1.70 -3.92 -2.20
C GLY A 282 -3.00 -3.38 -1.62
N PHE A 283 -3.01 -3.02 -0.33
CA PHE A 283 -4.16 -2.41 0.32
C PHE A 283 -4.62 -1.12 -0.39
N GLN A 284 -3.67 -0.23 -0.70
CA GLN A 284 -3.95 1.07 -1.31
C GLN A 284 -4.52 0.90 -2.72
N ILE A 285 -3.92 0.07 -3.56
CA ILE A 285 -4.35 -0.10 -4.96
C ILE A 285 -5.69 -0.83 -5.06
N ILE A 286 -5.96 -1.82 -4.19
CA ILE A 286 -7.22 -2.57 -4.18
C ILE A 286 -8.38 -1.67 -3.76
N ASN A 287 -8.23 -0.91 -2.66
CA ASN A 287 -9.30 -0.05 -2.16
C ASN A 287 -9.53 1.22 -2.99
N ASN A 288 -8.62 1.57 -3.90
CA ASN A 288 -8.70 2.79 -4.71
C ASN A 288 -8.49 2.51 -6.21
N TYR A 289 -8.81 1.30 -6.67
CA TYR A 289 -8.46 0.85 -8.02
C TYR A 289 -9.04 1.73 -9.13
N GLU A 290 -10.28 2.21 -8.99
CA GLU A 290 -10.94 3.09 -9.97
C GLU A 290 -10.27 4.46 -10.04
N PHE A 291 -9.83 4.99 -8.89
CA PHE A 291 -9.06 6.24 -8.83
C PHE A 291 -7.74 6.11 -9.59
N TYR A 292 -7.12 4.93 -9.56
CA TYR A 292 -5.92 4.62 -10.34
C TYR A 292 -6.22 4.14 -11.78
N GLY A 293 -7.46 4.24 -12.23
CA GLY A 293 -7.83 3.88 -13.61
C GLY A 293 -7.73 2.38 -13.90
N LEU A 294 -7.81 1.52 -12.89
CA LEU A 294 -7.79 0.07 -13.08
C LEU A 294 -9.20 -0.47 -13.29
N SER A 295 -9.33 -1.52 -14.11
CA SER A 295 -10.57 -2.30 -14.17
C SER A 295 -10.75 -3.16 -12.92
N LYS A 296 -12.01 -3.53 -12.62
CA LYS A 296 -12.33 -4.46 -11.53
C LYS A 296 -11.63 -5.82 -11.69
N THR A 297 -11.39 -6.25 -12.93
CA THR A 297 -10.63 -7.48 -13.26
C THR A 297 -9.18 -7.37 -12.80
N LEU A 298 -8.48 -6.27 -13.13
CA LEU A 298 -7.10 -6.06 -12.66
C LEU A 298 -7.04 -5.99 -11.15
N MET A 299 -7.96 -5.25 -10.52
CA MET A 299 -8.05 -5.19 -9.07
C MET A 299 -8.20 -6.59 -8.47
N PHE A 300 -9.06 -7.45 -9.03
CA PHE A 300 -9.27 -8.81 -8.53
C PHE A 300 -8.00 -9.68 -8.67
N ASN A 301 -7.28 -9.60 -9.79
CA ASN A 301 -6.03 -10.33 -9.98
C ASN A 301 -4.94 -9.86 -9.01
N ILE A 302 -4.83 -8.55 -8.77
CA ILE A 302 -3.93 -7.97 -7.76
C ILE A 302 -4.34 -8.44 -6.36
N LYS A 303 -5.64 -8.38 -6.02
CA LYS A 303 -6.18 -8.86 -4.74
C LYS A 303 -5.81 -10.31 -4.48
N ASN A 304 -5.99 -11.20 -5.45
CA ASN A 304 -5.65 -12.61 -5.30
C ASN A 304 -4.16 -12.83 -5.06
N SER A 305 -3.30 -12.12 -5.81
CA SER A 305 -1.85 -12.19 -5.63
C SER A 305 -1.45 -11.76 -4.21
N VAL A 306 -2.01 -10.64 -3.73
CA VAL A 306 -1.67 -10.07 -2.42
C VAL A 306 -2.27 -10.89 -1.26
N VAL A 307 -3.49 -11.41 -1.41
CA VAL A 307 -4.13 -12.31 -0.43
C VAL A 307 -3.35 -13.61 -0.27
N SER A 308 -2.89 -14.20 -1.38
CA SER A 308 -2.04 -15.39 -1.35
C SER A 308 -0.76 -15.12 -0.55
N SER A 309 -0.11 -13.97 -0.79
CA SER A 309 1.10 -13.62 -0.08
C SER A 309 0.89 -13.29 1.40
N ILE A 310 -0.16 -12.55 1.77
CA ILE A 310 -0.35 -12.18 3.19
C ILE A 310 -0.74 -13.37 4.05
N SER A 311 -1.32 -14.41 3.44
CA SER A 311 -1.54 -15.69 4.12
C SER A 311 -0.20 -16.36 4.45
N GLN A 312 0.83 -16.21 3.61
CA GLN A 312 2.18 -16.68 3.91
C GLN A 312 2.83 -15.86 5.02
N LEU A 313 2.61 -14.54 5.06
CA LEU A 313 3.06 -13.69 6.17
C LEU A 313 2.56 -14.19 7.52
N ARG A 314 1.26 -14.52 7.60
CA ARG A 314 0.69 -15.15 8.79
C ARG A 314 1.36 -16.47 9.12
N SER A 315 1.49 -17.38 8.15
CA SER A 315 2.14 -18.68 8.38
C SER A 315 3.58 -18.54 8.89
N SER A 316 4.33 -17.56 8.41
CA SER A 316 5.68 -17.26 8.92
C SER A 316 5.67 -16.73 10.35
N TYR A 317 4.72 -15.86 10.70
CA TYR A 317 4.55 -15.42 12.09
C TYR A 317 4.15 -16.58 13.02
N GLU A 318 3.21 -17.43 12.61
CA GLU A 318 2.81 -18.62 13.38
C GLU A 318 3.99 -19.59 13.57
N ARG A 319 4.83 -19.76 12.53
CA ARG A 319 6.08 -20.53 12.61
C ARG A 319 7.09 -19.90 13.57
N TYR A 320 7.25 -18.58 13.55
CA TYR A 320 8.11 -17.87 14.51
C TYR A 320 7.68 -18.16 15.95
N LEU A 321 6.37 -18.11 16.23
CA LEU A 321 5.81 -18.42 17.54
C LEU A 321 6.06 -19.89 17.94
N SER A 322 5.86 -20.84 17.03
CA SER A 322 6.04 -22.27 17.31
C SER A 322 7.51 -22.67 17.47
N ASN A 323 8.43 -21.97 16.81
CA ASN A 323 9.86 -22.26 16.81
C ASN A 323 10.61 -21.55 17.96
N GLY A 324 9.91 -21.16 19.02
CA GLY A 324 10.51 -20.57 20.21
C GLY A 324 10.88 -19.09 20.08
N LYS A 325 10.38 -18.39 19.05
CA LYS A 325 10.59 -16.95 18.83
C LYS A 325 12.08 -16.60 18.75
N HIS A 326 12.81 -17.31 17.89
CA HIS A 326 14.24 -17.09 17.72
C HIS A 326 14.48 -15.81 16.91
N PHE A 327 14.90 -14.75 17.59
CA PHE A 327 15.31 -13.51 16.93
C PHE A 327 16.68 -13.67 16.25
N ALA A 328 16.78 -13.22 15.00
CA ALA A 328 18.04 -13.05 14.30
C ALA A 328 17.95 -11.82 13.39
N SER A 329 18.95 -10.94 13.49
CA SER A 329 19.06 -9.75 12.64
C SER A 329 20.16 -9.86 11.59
N TRP A 330 20.91 -10.96 11.61
CA TRP A 330 22.09 -11.24 10.81
C TRP A 330 21.94 -12.58 10.07
N ASN A 331 21.87 -12.54 8.74
CA ASN A 331 21.79 -13.73 7.89
C ASN A 331 23.20 -14.30 7.60
N ASP A 332 23.66 -15.31 8.33
CA ASP A 332 25.01 -15.86 8.17
C ASP A 332 25.19 -16.56 6.79
N PRO A 333 26.12 -16.13 5.92
CA PRO A 333 26.31 -16.73 4.60
C PRO A 333 26.90 -18.14 4.68
N GLU A 334 27.40 -18.58 5.85
CA GLU A 334 27.85 -19.95 6.07
C GLU A 334 26.68 -20.93 6.31
N THR A 335 25.48 -20.44 6.62
CA THR A 335 24.29 -21.28 6.78
C THR A 335 23.55 -21.45 5.45
N THR A 336 22.81 -22.56 5.33
CA THR A 336 21.98 -22.84 4.13
C THR A 336 20.57 -22.28 4.24
N SER A 337 20.18 -21.80 5.42
CA SER A 337 18.89 -21.18 5.72
C SER A 337 19.09 -19.73 6.13
N ASP A 338 18.21 -18.85 5.66
CA ASP A 338 18.15 -17.48 6.15
C ASP A 338 17.54 -17.44 7.56
N ASP A 339 18.39 -17.29 8.57
CA ASP A 339 17.99 -17.26 9.97
C ASP A 339 17.16 -16.00 10.31
N THR A 340 17.27 -14.94 9.50
CA THR A 340 16.53 -13.69 9.70
C THR A 340 15.09 -13.75 9.20
N PHE A 341 14.75 -14.77 8.39
CA PHE A 341 13.48 -14.88 7.68
C PHE A 341 12.25 -14.69 8.58
N ASP A 342 12.16 -15.48 9.65
CA ASP A 342 11.01 -15.42 10.55
C ASP A 342 10.98 -14.11 11.37
N THR A 343 12.14 -13.47 11.58
CA THR A 343 12.26 -12.20 12.31
C THR A 343 11.69 -11.04 11.48
N PHE A 344 12.11 -10.87 10.22
CA PHE A 344 11.60 -9.78 9.39
C PHE A 344 10.12 -9.99 9.00
N MET A 345 9.69 -11.24 8.80
CA MET A 345 8.28 -11.56 8.57
C MET A 345 7.44 -11.22 9.81
N THR A 346 7.97 -11.44 11.01
CA THR A 346 7.30 -11.05 12.26
C THR A 346 7.16 -9.53 12.37
N ILE A 347 8.18 -8.74 12.02
CA ILE A 347 8.08 -7.28 12.00
C ILE A 347 6.98 -6.82 11.04
N ALA A 348 6.97 -7.35 9.81
CA ALA A 348 5.95 -7.02 8.81
C ALA A 348 4.54 -7.45 9.25
N TYR A 349 4.40 -8.64 9.86
CA TYR A 349 3.14 -9.10 10.45
C TYR A 349 2.64 -8.13 11.51
N LYS A 350 3.50 -7.72 12.45
CA LYS A 350 3.12 -6.79 13.52
C LYS A 350 2.72 -5.42 12.98
N PHE A 351 3.38 -4.92 11.93
CA PHE A 351 2.93 -3.70 11.25
C PHE A 351 1.52 -3.86 10.66
N CYS A 352 1.28 -4.92 9.87
CA CYS A 352 -0.03 -5.22 9.28
C CYS A 352 -1.11 -5.41 10.36
N GLU A 353 -0.77 -6.06 11.46
CA GLU A 353 -1.69 -6.28 12.58
C GLU A 353 -2.14 -4.95 13.19
N GLN A 354 -1.20 -4.03 13.44
CA GLN A 354 -1.55 -2.72 14.00
C GLN A 354 -2.34 -1.87 12.98
N ALA A 355 -2.04 -1.96 11.68
CA ALA A 355 -2.81 -1.27 10.63
C ALA A 355 -4.29 -1.69 10.63
N GLU A 356 -4.54 -2.99 10.74
CA GLU A 356 -5.89 -3.55 10.75
C GLU A 356 -6.64 -3.31 12.07
N ASN A 357 -5.95 -3.43 13.21
CA ASN A 357 -6.58 -3.34 14.53
C ASN A 357 -6.81 -1.88 14.98
N SER A 358 -5.93 -0.95 14.60
CA SER A 358 -6.08 0.46 14.97
C SER A 358 -7.11 1.21 14.11
N GLY A 359 -7.45 0.68 12.93
CA GLY A 359 -8.28 1.37 11.95
C GLY A 359 -7.59 2.54 11.25
N GLN A 360 -6.30 2.78 11.50
CA GLN A 360 -5.52 3.86 10.87
C GLN A 360 -5.12 3.54 9.41
N GLY A 361 -5.34 2.29 8.97
CA GLY A 361 -4.95 1.81 7.64
C GLY A 361 -3.43 1.74 7.47
N TYR A 362 -2.96 1.74 6.22
CA TYR A 362 -1.55 1.47 5.90
C TYR A 362 -0.75 2.72 5.54
N ARG A 363 -1.31 3.59 4.69
CA ARG A 363 -0.61 4.75 4.10
C ARG A 363 -0.03 5.67 5.15
N GLN A 364 -0.79 6.00 6.19
CA GLN A 364 -0.40 7.00 7.18
C GLN A 364 0.60 6.50 8.21
N PRO A 365 0.38 5.32 8.80
CA PRO A 365 1.41 4.70 9.61
C PRO A 365 2.74 4.52 8.86
N LEU A 366 2.70 4.09 7.60
CA LEU A 366 3.93 3.88 6.83
C LEU A 366 4.68 5.21 6.57
N LYS A 367 3.99 6.30 6.24
CA LYS A 367 4.65 7.63 6.10
C LYS A 367 5.34 8.10 7.38
N ARG A 368 4.74 7.84 8.53
CA ARG A 368 5.36 8.15 9.84
C ARG A 368 6.54 7.23 10.13
N MET A 369 6.39 5.93 9.88
CA MET A 369 7.48 4.96 9.98
C MET A 369 8.68 5.42 9.15
N MET A 370 8.44 5.79 7.89
CA MET A 370 9.46 6.31 6.98
C MET A 370 10.07 7.61 7.49
N SER A 371 9.29 8.52 8.09
CA SER A 371 9.83 9.75 8.66
C SER A 371 10.87 9.49 9.74
N LEU A 372 10.68 8.45 10.57
CA LEU A 372 11.67 8.03 11.56
C LEU A 372 12.88 7.37 10.91
N LEU A 373 12.66 6.40 10.01
CA LEU A 373 13.74 5.68 9.33
C LEU A 373 14.59 6.59 8.44
N GLN A 374 14.01 7.67 7.92
CA GLN A 374 14.71 8.70 7.14
C GLN A 374 15.55 9.65 8.01
N GLY A 375 15.43 9.59 9.33
CA GLY A 375 16.34 10.26 10.28
C GLY A 375 17.69 9.54 10.46
N PHE A 376 17.88 8.41 9.77
CA PHE A 376 19.11 7.63 9.84
C PHE A 376 20.33 8.45 9.44
N ASN A 377 21.35 8.41 10.29
CA ASN A 377 22.52 9.28 10.22
C ASN A 377 23.80 8.48 10.50
N SER A 378 24.96 9.14 10.44
CA SER A 378 26.26 8.49 10.64
C SER A 378 26.44 7.84 12.01
N SER A 379 25.80 8.35 13.07
CA SER A 379 25.86 7.73 14.40
C SER A 379 25.03 6.45 14.43
N TRP A 380 23.81 6.48 13.89
CA TRP A 380 22.96 5.29 13.80
C TRP A 380 23.59 4.21 12.93
N PHE A 381 24.26 4.60 11.84
CA PHE A 381 25.01 3.67 11.00
C PHE A 381 26.13 2.93 11.74
N GLN A 382 26.86 3.62 12.62
CA GLN A 382 27.90 2.97 13.44
C GLN A 382 27.29 1.97 14.43
N GLN A 383 26.16 2.30 15.05
CA GLN A 383 25.46 1.41 15.99
C GLN A 383 24.76 0.24 15.28
N TYR A 384 24.24 0.47 14.07
CA TYR A 384 23.65 -0.57 13.22
C TYR A 384 24.69 -1.62 12.82
N ASP A 385 25.96 -1.20 12.67
CA ASP A 385 27.12 -2.02 12.38
C ASP A 385 26.86 -3.11 11.33
N GLN A 386 26.66 -2.72 10.07
CA GLN A 386 26.30 -3.66 9.00
C GLN A 386 27.32 -4.78 8.73
N ASN A 387 28.51 -4.73 9.34
CA ASN A 387 29.63 -5.62 9.03
C ASN A 387 29.88 -6.67 10.12
N HIS A 388 29.27 -6.55 11.30
CA HIS A 388 29.51 -7.48 12.39
C HIS A 388 28.22 -7.96 13.05
N ASN A 389 28.23 -9.23 13.47
CA ASN A 389 27.18 -9.83 14.28
C ASN A 389 27.54 -9.74 15.76
N THR A 390 27.02 -8.73 16.46
CA THR A 390 27.28 -8.51 17.89
C THR A 390 25.97 -8.23 18.63
N ASP A 391 25.89 -8.58 19.91
CA ASP A 391 24.71 -8.33 20.76
C ASP A 391 24.28 -6.84 20.74
N ALA A 392 25.26 -5.93 20.69
CA ALA A 392 25.00 -4.49 20.63
C ALA A 392 24.34 -4.09 19.29
N ALA A 393 24.83 -4.63 18.17
CA ALA A 393 24.26 -4.39 16.86
C ALA A 393 22.86 -5.01 16.72
N ASP A 394 22.66 -6.24 17.22
CA ASP A 394 21.35 -6.90 17.29
C ASP A 394 20.35 -6.07 18.09
N THR A 395 20.76 -5.60 19.27
CA THR A 395 19.93 -4.75 20.13
C THR A 395 19.55 -3.45 19.42
N PHE A 396 20.50 -2.80 18.73
CA PHE A 396 20.21 -1.57 17.99
C PHE A 396 19.26 -1.82 16.81
N ARG A 397 19.52 -2.83 15.97
CA ARG A 397 18.68 -3.16 14.81
C ARG A 397 17.25 -3.54 15.22
N ALA A 398 17.10 -4.37 16.26
CA ALA A 398 15.80 -4.70 16.84
C ALA A 398 15.10 -3.44 17.34
N THR A 399 15.78 -2.63 18.15
CA THR A 399 15.19 -1.42 18.75
C THR A 399 14.81 -0.41 17.68
N LEU A 400 15.60 -0.25 16.61
CA LEU A 400 15.28 0.63 15.48
C LEU A 400 13.96 0.23 14.81
N MET A 401 13.80 -1.04 14.47
CA MET A 401 12.57 -1.52 13.83
C MET A 401 11.37 -1.41 14.77
N VAL A 402 11.52 -1.76 16.05
CA VAL A 402 10.44 -1.63 17.05
C VAL A 402 10.05 -0.17 17.27
N THR A 403 11.02 0.75 17.30
CA THR A 403 10.75 2.19 17.41
C THR A 403 10.02 2.69 16.17
N ALA A 404 10.44 2.27 14.97
CA ALA A 404 9.80 2.65 13.72
C ALA A 404 8.33 2.22 13.66
N VAL A 405 8.01 0.96 14.02
CA VAL A 405 6.61 0.49 14.07
C VAL A 405 5.84 1.19 15.20
N SER A 406 6.44 1.44 16.35
CA SER A 406 5.80 2.17 17.45
C SER A 406 5.43 3.61 17.04
N PHE A 407 6.36 4.29 16.38
CA PHE A 407 6.17 5.64 15.84
C PHE A 407 5.12 5.66 14.72
N ALA A 408 5.08 4.63 13.87
CA ALA A 408 4.08 4.46 12.84
C ALA A 408 2.64 4.55 13.40
N PHE A 409 2.38 3.95 14.56
CA PHE A 409 1.03 3.89 15.13
C PHE A 409 0.79 4.83 16.31
N GLY A 410 1.81 5.59 16.74
CA GLY A 410 1.71 6.45 17.92
C GLY A 410 1.46 5.64 19.19
N LYS A 411 1.99 4.41 19.26
CA LYS A 411 1.75 3.44 20.33
C LYS A 411 3.09 2.80 20.70
N ASP A 412 3.40 2.74 21.99
CA ASP A 412 4.56 2.00 22.48
C ASP A 412 4.34 0.49 22.30
N LEU A 413 5.08 -0.12 21.38
CA LEU A 413 5.00 -1.56 21.08
C LEU A 413 6.15 -2.35 21.69
N ARG A 414 7.03 -1.75 22.51
CA ARG A 414 8.10 -2.50 23.18
C ARG A 414 7.58 -3.72 23.95
N PRO A 415 6.48 -3.64 24.73
CA PRO A 415 5.96 -4.81 25.44
C PRO A 415 5.58 -5.96 24.50
N ASP A 416 4.99 -5.65 23.35
CA ASP A 416 4.58 -6.64 22.35
C ASP A 416 5.82 -7.36 21.79
N PHE A 417 6.86 -6.62 21.41
CA PHE A 417 8.09 -7.19 20.84
C PHE A 417 8.99 -7.88 21.87
N LEU A 418 9.03 -7.41 23.12
CA LEU A 418 9.71 -8.11 24.22
C LEU A 418 9.06 -9.47 24.49
N SER A 419 7.73 -9.58 24.39
CA SER A 419 7.01 -10.86 24.50
C SER A 419 7.33 -11.83 23.35
N LEU A 420 7.88 -11.29 22.25
CA LEU A 420 8.36 -11.99 21.08
C LEU A 420 9.88 -12.22 21.12
N ASN A 421 10.56 -12.00 22.24
CA ASN A 421 12.02 -12.16 22.41
C ASN A 421 12.89 -11.26 21.53
N PHE A 422 12.39 -10.12 21.07
CA PHE A 422 13.24 -9.12 20.42
C PHE A 422 14.13 -8.44 21.48
N PRO A 423 15.45 -8.27 21.24
CA PRO A 423 16.36 -7.60 22.16
C PRO A 423 16.16 -6.08 22.07
N VAL A 424 15.16 -5.55 22.76
CA VAL A 424 14.82 -4.11 22.72
C VAL A 424 15.44 -3.37 23.91
N SER A 425 16.08 -2.23 23.63
CA SER A 425 16.64 -1.32 24.64
C SER A 425 15.75 -0.10 24.86
N ASP A 426 15.40 0.17 26.12
CA ASP A 426 14.60 1.34 26.50
C ASP A 426 15.33 2.67 26.25
N GLU A 427 16.65 2.69 26.45
CA GLU A 427 17.49 3.87 26.25
C GLU A 427 17.57 4.23 24.77
N ILE A 428 17.93 3.24 23.92
CA ILE A 428 18.01 3.42 22.46
C ILE A 428 16.62 3.79 21.91
N TYR A 429 15.55 3.13 22.35
CA TYR A 429 14.19 3.46 21.93
C TYR A 429 13.85 4.93 22.21
N SER A 430 14.15 5.41 23.41
CA SER A 430 13.87 6.78 23.82
C SER A 430 14.68 7.79 23.01
N GLU A 431 15.95 7.50 22.73
CA GLU A 431 16.81 8.32 21.88
C GLU A 431 16.25 8.42 20.45
N LEU A 432 15.97 7.28 19.83
CA LEU A 432 15.44 7.20 18.46
C LEU A 432 14.10 7.92 18.35
N TYR A 433 13.16 7.67 19.27
CA TYR A 433 11.82 8.28 19.25
C TYR A 433 11.89 9.80 19.43
N ASN A 434 12.74 10.29 20.33
CA ASN A 434 12.89 11.71 20.61
C ASN A 434 13.63 12.46 19.50
N SER A 435 14.56 11.81 18.78
CA SER A 435 15.31 12.45 17.70
C SER A 435 14.41 13.04 16.61
N VAL A 436 13.32 12.35 16.29
CA VAL A 436 12.33 12.76 15.28
C VAL A 436 11.30 13.71 15.88
N SER A 437 10.95 13.50 17.15
CA SER A 437 9.95 14.31 17.88
C SER A 437 10.48 15.70 18.28
N SER A 438 11.80 15.85 18.42
CA SER A 438 12.45 17.10 18.88
C SER A 438 13.09 17.91 17.75
N GLY A 439 13.36 17.29 16.60
CA GLY A 439 14.00 17.90 15.43
C GLY A 439 13.04 18.40 14.35
N THR A 440 11.74 18.35 14.61
CA THR A 440 10.70 18.76 13.64
C THR A 440 10.06 20.06 14.11
N ASP A 441 10.07 21.09 13.25
CA ASP A 441 9.05 22.15 13.34
C ASP A 441 7.68 21.45 13.52
N GLU A 442 6.79 21.95 14.38
CA GLU A 442 5.46 21.37 14.64
C GLU A 442 4.65 21.10 13.34
N SER A 443 5.10 21.60 12.18
CA SER A 443 4.59 21.31 10.84
C SER A 443 4.93 19.93 10.26
N VAL A 444 5.87 19.15 10.80
CA VAL A 444 6.36 17.89 10.17
C VAL A 444 5.84 16.61 10.82
N LEU A 445 5.29 16.66 12.04
CA LEU A 445 4.53 15.52 12.55
C LEU A 445 3.24 15.40 11.74
N ILE A 446 3.27 14.55 10.70
CA ILE A 446 2.10 14.22 9.89
C ILE A 446 1.00 13.78 10.86
N PRO A 447 -0.09 14.56 11.00
CA PRO A 447 -1.14 14.25 11.94
C PRO A 447 -1.67 12.84 11.70
N PHE A 448 -2.02 12.13 12.77
CA PHE A 448 -2.41 10.73 12.65
C PHE A 448 -3.73 10.55 11.88
N ASP A 449 -4.61 11.55 11.94
CA ASP A 449 -5.97 11.50 11.42
C ASP A 449 -6.39 12.80 10.72
N PHE A 450 -7.40 12.68 9.86
CA PHE A 450 -8.23 13.82 9.46
C PHE A 450 -8.98 14.35 10.68
N LYS A 451 -8.91 15.67 10.91
CA LYS A 451 -9.64 16.28 12.01
C LYS A 451 -10.09 17.68 11.63
N LEU A 452 -11.33 18.03 11.94
CA LEU A 452 -11.79 19.42 12.02
C LEU A 452 -11.97 19.76 13.51
N ARG A 453 -11.10 20.63 14.03
CA ARG A 453 -11.17 21.06 15.44
C ARG A 453 -12.30 22.06 15.63
N GLN A 454 -12.72 22.23 16.88
CA GLN A 454 -13.64 23.30 17.23
C GLN A 454 -12.97 24.64 16.93
N ASN A 455 -13.68 25.57 16.29
CA ASN A 455 -13.16 26.92 16.06
C ASN A 455 -12.85 27.61 17.39
N TYR A 456 -11.84 28.48 17.41
CA TYR A 456 -11.50 29.28 18.58
C TYR A 456 -11.31 30.75 18.20
N PRO A 457 -11.92 31.69 18.94
CA PRO A 457 -12.88 31.47 20.03
C PRO A 457 -14.23 30.89 19.52
N ASN A 458 -14.99 30.24 20.39
CA ASN A 458 -16.38 29.85 20.13
C ASN A 458 -17.20 29.90 21.43
N PRO A 459 -18.17 30.82 21.60
CA PRO A 459 -18.63 31.81 20.61
C PRO A 459 -17.55 32.84 20.21
N PHE A 460 -17.71 33.47 19.05
CA PHE A 460 -16.83 34.52 18.54
C PHE A 460 -17.63 35.76 18.14
N SER A 461 -16.99 36.94 18.12
CA SER A 461 -17.65 38.22 17.84
C SER A 461 -17.55 38.70 16.39
N SER A 462 -16.47 38.34 15.70
CA SER A 462 -16.26 38.80 14.32
C SER A 462 -15.27 37.93 13.56
N VAL A 463 -14.26 37.42 14.25
CA VAL A 463 -13.21 36.60 13.66
C VAL A 463 -13.00 35.36 14.52
N THR A 464 -12.84 34.21 13.89
CA THR A 464 -12.47 32.96 14.54
C THR A 464 -11.45 32.19 13.71
N THR A 465 -10.57 31.43 14.36
CA THR A 465 -9.70 30.49 13.68
C THR A 465 -10.35 29.11 13.64
N ILE A 466 -10.38 28.51 12.45
CA ILE A 466 -10.79 27.14 12.19
C ILE A 466 -9.52 26.34 11.91
N GLU A 467 -9.28 25.31 12.70
CA GLU A 467 -8.10 24.45 12.54
C GLU A 467 -8.53 23.05 12.08
N PHE A 468 -7.82 22.54 11.08
CA PHE A 468 -7.98 21.16 10.63
C PHE A 468 -6.64 20.49 10.39
N THR A 469 -6.61 19.17 10.54
CA THR A 469 -5.43 18.35 10.27
C THR A 469 -5.69 17.47 9.06
N LEU A 470 -4.69 17.39 8.18
CA LEU A 470 -4.67 16.49 7.05
C LEU A 470 -3.53 15.50 7.24
N PRO A 471 -3.80 14.19 7.25
CA PRO A 471 -2.75 13.18 7.27
C PRO A 471 -2.12 13.03 5.85
N VAL A 472 -2.83 13.41 4.80
CA VAL A 472 -2.42 13.22 3.40
C VAL A 472 -2.52 14.52 2.61
N ARG A 473 -1.76 14.62 1.50
CA ARG A 473 -2.04 15.63 0.49
C ARG A 473 -3.40 15.30 -0.13
N THR A 474 -4.35 16.22 -0.09
CA THR A 474 -5.67 16.01 -0.67
C THR A 474 -6.35 17.32 -1.02
N PHE A 475 -7.33 17.25 -1.92
CA PHE A 475 -8.23 18.35 -2.19
C PHE A 475 -9.14 18.59 -0.98
N VAL A 476 -9.16 19.84 -0.51
CA VAL A 476 -9.93 20.29 0.64
C VAL A 476 -10.98 21.29 0.18
N SER A 477 -12.23 20.99 0.50
CA SER A 477 -13.34 21.94 0.47
C SER A 477 -13.72 22.27 1.92
N LEU A 478 -13.45 23.49 2.37
CA LEU A 478 -13.82 24.00 3.68
C LEU A 478 -14.83 25.13 3.49
N LYS A 479 -16.09 24.88 3.88
CA LYS A 479 -17.21 25.77 3.59
C LYS A 479 -18.01 26.08 4.84
N ILE A 480 -18.62 27.26 4.89
CA ILE A 480 -19.52 27.70 5.94
C ILE A 480 -20.96 27.67 5.43
N TYR A 481 -21.86 27.14 6.25
CA TYR A 481 -23.29 27.04 5.98
C TYR A 481 -24.11 27.72 7.06
N SER A 482 -25.28 28.24 6.67
CA SER A 482 -26.29 28.74 7.61
C SER A 482 -27.02 27.60 8.31
N ILE A 483 -27.84 27.94 9.31
CA ILE A 483 -28.73 26.97 9.98
C ILE A 483 -29.75 26.30 9.04
N LEU A 484 -30.05 26.93 7.90
CA LEU A 484 -30.93 26.40 6.87
C LEU A 484 -30.19 25.50 5.85
N GLY A 485 -28.87 25.35 5.98
CA GLY A 485 -28.05 24.54 5.08
C GLY A 485 -27.63 25.27 3.79
N GLU A 486 -27.82 26.58 3.72
CA GLU A 486 -27.35 27.40 2.60
C GLU A 486 -25.84 27.61 2.71
N GLU A 487 -25.10 27.42 1.61
CA GLU A 487 -23.67 27.76 1.56
C GLU A 487 -23.51 29.28 1.63
N ILE A 488 -22.83 29.74 2.67
CA ILE A 488 -22.61 31.17 2.94
C ILE A 488 -21.25 31.63 2.42
N GLU A 489 -20.22 30.80 2.60
CA GLU A 489 -18.86 31.15 2.20
C GLU A 489 -18.01 29.90 1.97
N THR A 490 -17.12 29.95 0.99
CA THR A 490 -16.09 28.93 0.75
C THR A 490 -14.75 29.49 1.22
N LEU A 491 -14.16 28.87 2.26
CA LEU A 491 -12.89 29.31 2.86
C LEU A 491 -11.68 28.66 2.20
N VAL A 492 -11.82 27.40 1.77
CA VAL A 492 -10.77 26.63 1.08
C VAL A 492 -11.43 25.77 0.00
N GLU A 493 -10.86 25.75 -1.20
CA GLU A 493 -11.32 24.92 -2.32
C GLU A 493 -10.12 24.55 -3.21
N GLN A 494 -9.13 23.89 -2.61
CA GLN A 494 -7.84 23.59 -3.25
C GLN A 494 -7.13 22.40 -2.60
N GLU A 495 -6.06 21.91 -3.21
CA GLU A 495 -5.19 20.92 -2.57
C GLU A 495 -4.35 21.51 -1.44
N HIS A 496 -4.29 20.80 -0.32
CA HIS A 496 -3.40 21.09 0.80
C HIS A 496 -2.46 19.92 1.06
N SER A 497 -1.24 20.23 1.49
CA SER A 497 -0.24 19.23 1.91
C SER A 497 -0.64 18.61 3.28
N PRO A 498 -0.09 17.44 3.66
CA PRO A 498 -0.24 16.92 5.02
C PRO A 498 0.20 17.96 6.06
N GLY A 499 -0.42 17.95 7.23
CA GLY A 499 -0.11 18.87 8.32
C GLY A 499 -1.34 19.49 8.97
N SER A 500 -1.08 20.39 9.93
CA SER A 500 -2.11 21.20 10.57
C SER A 500 -2.28 22.52 9.82
N HIS A 501 -3.52 22.86 9.48
CA HIS A 501 -3.89 24.07 8.75
C HIS A 501 -4.79 24.93 9.62
N LYS A 502 -4.53 26.25 9.65
CA LYS A 502 -5.34 27.24 10.37
C LYS A 502 -5.89 28.24 9.36
N ILE A 503 -7.21 28.34 9.30
CA ILE A 503 -7.92 29.27 8.42
C ILE A 503 -8.71 30.24 9.30
N GLU A 504 -8.53 31.53 9.08
CA GLU A 504 -9.30 32.56 9.76
C GLU A 504 -10.60 32.80 8.99
N TRP A 505 -11.73 32.79 9.70
CA TRP A 505 -13.02 33.20 9.14
C TRP A 505 -13.44 34.54 9.74
N ASN A 506 -13.60 35.54 8.88
CA ASN A 506 -14.06 36.88 9.23
C ASN A 506 -15.54 37.03 8.90
N ALA A 507 -16.39 36.92 9.92
CA ALA A 507 -17.83 36.89 9.77
C ALA A 507 -18.53 38.25 9.99
N ARG A 508 -17.81 39.38 9.88
CA ARG A 508 -18.35 40.72 10.19
C ARG A 508 -19.60 41.11 9.39
N SER A 509 -19.74 40.60 8.18
CA SER A 509 -20.86 40.85 7.28
C SER A 509 -22.08 39.94 7.52
N PHE A 510 -21.99 38.98 8.43
CA PHE A 510 -23.04 37.99 8.66
C PHE A 510 -23.81 38.28 9.97
N PRO A 511 -25.11 37.91 10.04
CA PRO A 511 -25.91 38.11 11.25
C PRO A 511 -25.45 37.20 12.40
N ASP A 512 -25.72 37.62 13.63
CA ASP A 512 -25.46 36.78 14.81
C ASP A 512 -26.30 35.50 14.73
N GLY A 513 -25.73 34.38 15.15
CA GLY A 513 -26.41 33.09 15.05
C GLY A 513 -25.49 31.89 14.98
N ILE A 514 -26.09 30.77 14.59
CA ILE A 514 -25.42 29.47 14.48
C ILE A 514 -25.05 29.23 13.02
N TYR A 515 -23.80 28.83 12.80
CA TYR A 515 -23.25 28.44 11.52
C TYR A 515 -22.64 27.05 11.59
N PHE A 516 -22.42 26.42 10.44
CA PHE A 516 -21.79 25.12 10.33
C PHE A 516 -20.60 25.19 9.38
N CYS A 517 -19.42 24.81 9.87
CA CYS A 517 -18.23 24.64 9.05
C CYS A 517 -18.13 23.18 8.64
N HIS A 518 -18.07 22.94 7.35
CA HIS A 518 -17.96 21.62 6.75
C HIS A 518 -16.60 21.47 6.10
N LEU A 519 -15.82 20.50 6.55
CA LEU A 519 -14.59 20.06 5.91
C LEU A 519 -14.89 18.81 5.11
N LYS A 520 -14.66 18.86 3.80
CA LYS A 520 -14.84 17.75 2.88
C LYS A 520 -13.56 17.50 2.08
N THR A 521 -13.18 16.24 2.02
CA THR A 521 -12.15 15.69 1.13
C THR A 521 -12.77 14.49 0.38
N PRO A 522 -12.07 13.88 -0.59
CA PRO A 522 -12.56 12.66 -1.25
C PRO A 522 -12.88 11.51 -0.29
N SER A 523 -12.16 11.42 0.84
CA SER A 523 -12.25 10.29 1.79
C SER A 523 -12.72 10.67 3.20
N PHE A 524 -12.89 11.96 3.51
CA PHE A 524 -13.29 12.45 4.83
C PHE A 524 -14.33 13.56 4.71
N SER A 525 -15.32 13.54 5.60
CA SER A 525 -16.36 14.56 5.66
C SER A 525 -16.77 14.79 7.11
N TYR A 526 -16.65 16.02 7.60
CA TYR A 526 -16.97 16.35 8.98
C TYR A 526 -17.47 17.78 9.13
N THR A 527 -18.41 17.98 10.05
CA THR A 527 -19.04 19.28 10.30
C THR A 527 -18.87 19.72 11.75
N ARG A 528 -18.53 21.00 11.96
CA ARG A 528 -18.49 21.67 13.26
C ARG A 528 -19.51 22.80 13.33
N LYS A 529 -20.13 22.97 14.50
CA LYS A 529 -21.01 24.09 14.81
C LYS A 529 -20.20 25.30 15.30
N LEU A 530 -20.51 26.49 14.80
CA LEU A 530 -19.90 27.77 15.15
C LEU A 530 -21.00 28.70 15.67
N ILE A 531 -20.68 29.53 16.65
CA ILE A 531 -21.61 30.45 17.30
C ILE A 531 -21.06 31.87 17.19
N LEU A 532 -21.70 32.71 16.39
CA LEU A 532 -21.38 34.14 16.23
C LEU A 532 -22.28 34.97 17.17
N LEU A 533 -21.68 35.72 18.09
CA LEU A 533 -22.37 36.59 19.06
C LEU A 533 -21.56 37.87 19.25
N ARG A 534 -22.17 39.04 18.98
CA ARG A 534 -21.52 40.35 19.13
C ARG A 534 -21.83 41.06 20.44
#